data_AF-A0A3S3MIJ8-F1
#
_entry.id   AF-A0A3S3MIJ8-F1
#
_cell.length_a   1.000
_cell.length_b   1.000
_cell.length_c   1.000
_cell.angle_alpha   90.00
_cell.angle_beta   90.00
_cell.angle_gamma   90.00
#
_symmetry.space_group_name_H-M   'P 1'
#
loop_
_entity.id
_entity.type
_entity.pdbx_description
1 polymer ?
#
loop_
_entity_poly.entity_id
_entity_poly.type
_entity_poly.pdbx_seq_one_letter_code
_entity_poly.pdbx_strand_id
1 'polypeptide(L)'
;MGASFATCFLRVIRFLEKNWTSLCNDIRTGTLDARITDHLVRAAVMKILKPDPELAEFVENECSRDSWEGIINRLWPNTKYLQVIMTGTMSQYTPRVNYYSNGLPLASTIYASSECFSGINLNPLCKPSEVSYTLIPTLAYFEFLPVHRNDGVARCNKEKQDLVDLVDVELGQEYELVVTTYAGLYRYRVGDVLRVAGFKNKAPQFNFIRRENVILSIDVDKTNEMELQDAVNNAIKHLEHFGASLIEYTSNADTSSIPGHYVLYWELCIGATPIPPWVFEDCCVDVYREGRAFDK
;
A
#
# COMPACT_ATOMS: atom_id res chain seq x y z
N MET A 1 11.17 8.28 12.27
CA MET A 1 10.02 8.86 11.53
C MET A 1 9.26 7.72 10.87
N GLY A 2 7.97 7.82 10.55
CA GLY A 2 7.25 6.70 9.94
C GLY A 2 5.79 6.95 9.63
N ALA A 3 5.18 6.01 8.93
CA ALA A 3 3.75 5.90 8.66
C ALA A 3 3.41 4.40 8.48
N SER A 4 2.13 4.03 8.54
CA SER A 4 1.73 2.62 8.35
C SER A 4 2.20 2.06 6.99
N PHE A 5 1.96 2.81 5.91
CA PHE A 5 2.33 2.41 4.53
C PHE A 5 3.23 3.44 3.84
N ALA A 6 4.00 2.98 2.87
CA ALA A 6 4.92 3.80 2.06
C ALA A 6 4.21 4.94 1.34
N THR A 7 3.03 4.66 0.79
CA THR A 7 2.11 5.63 0.18
C THR A 7 1.77 6.78 1.12
N CYS A 8 1.34 6.47 2.34
CA CYS A 8 0.99 7.46 3.36
C CYS A 8 2.19 8.36 3.66
N PHE A 9 3.38 7.77 3.79
CA PHE A 9 4.61 8.52 4.00
C PHE A 9 4.92 9.46 2.82
N LEU A 10 4.86 8.96 1.59
CA LEU A 10 5.06 9.74 0.37
C LEU A 10 4.02 10.86 0.21
N ARG A 11 2.77 10.63 0.60
CA ARG A 11 1.71 11.65 0.60
C ARG A 11 2.01 12.79 1.58
N VAL A 12 2.59 12.50 2.75
CA VAL A 12 3.03 13.54 3.70
C VAL A 12 4.14 14.39 3.09
N ILE A 13 5.13 13.77 2.44
CA ILE A 13 6.20 14.51 1.75
C ILE A 13 5.60 15.38 0.63
N ARG A 14 4.71 14.82 -0.18
CA ARG A 14 4.04 15.57 -1.25
C ARG A 14 3.18 16.71 -0.73
N PHE A 15 2.57 16.55 0.45
CA PHE A 15 1.85 17.61 1.13
C PHE A 15 2.79 18.74 1.54
N LEU A 16 3.95 18.40 2.10
CA LEU A 16 4.99 19.37 2.44
C LEU A 16 5.50 20.11 1.20
N GLU A 17 5.81 19.41 0.11
CA GLU A 17 6.23 20.01 -1.17
C GLU A 17 5.24 21.08 -1.67
N LYS A 18 3.94 20.85 -1.49
CA LYS A 18 2.89 21.77 -1.96
C LYS A 18 2.57 22.91 -1.00
N ASN A 19 2.87 22.76 0.29
CA ASN A 19 2.36 23.67 1.34
C ASN A 19 3.44 24.25 2.26
N TRP A 20 4.73 23.99 2.01
CA TRP A 20 5.81 24.45 2.89
C TRP A 20 5.82 25.97 3.10
N THR A 21 5.43 26.77 2.09
CA THR A 21 5.36 28.24 2.21
C THR A 21 4.38 28.68 3.30
N SER A 22 3.18 28.09 3.30
CA SER A 22 2.17 28.34 4.32
C SER A 22 2.61 27.84 5.69
N LEU A 23 3.22 26.65 5.75
CA LEU A 23 3.73 26.09 7.01
C LEU A 23 4.84 26.97 7.61
N CYS A 24 5.76 27.50 6.78
CA CYS A 24 6.80 28.42 7.21
C CYS A 24 6.21 29.74 7.71
N ASN A 25 5.17 30.26 7.05
CA ASN A 25 4.47 31.45 7.53
C ASN A 25 3.85 31.22 8.92
N ASP A 26 3.17 30.09 9.11
CA ASP A 26 2.55 29.74 10.40
C ASP A 26 3.58 29.60 11.52
N ILE A 27 4.75 28.99 11.23
CA ILE A 27 5.89 28.89 12.17
C ILE A 27 6.44 30.29 12.48
N ARG A 28 6.62 31.14 11.46
CA ARG A 28 7.19 32.47 11.59
C ARG A 28 6.33 33.39 12.45
N THR A 29 5.02 33.40 12.24
CA THR A 29 4.08 34.28 12.96
C THR A 29 3.55 33.64 14.25
N GLY A 30 3.69 32.34 14.40
CA GLY A 30 3.09 31.58 15.49
C GLY A 30 1.55 31.51 15.41
N THR A 31 0.98 31.70 14.22
CA THR A 31 -0.48 31.70 14.00
C THR A 31 -0.85 30.65 12.96
N LEU A 32 -1.90 29.89 13.21
CA LEU A 32 -2.34 28.84 12.30
C LEU A 32 -3.23 29.40 11.17
N ASP A 33 -2.96 28.97 9.94
CA ASP A 33 -3.73 29.30 8.73
C ASP A 33 -5.26 29.18 8.94
N ALA A 34 -6.01 30.15 8.42
CA ALA A 34 -7.47 30.21 8.50
C ALA A 34 -8.18 29.06 7.76
N ARG A 35 -7.50 28.39 6.81
CA ARG A 35 -7.98 27.19 6.12
C ARG A 35 -8.24 26.02 7.09
N ILE A 36 -7.58 26.00 8.23
CA ILE A 36 -7.80 24.98 9.27
C ILE A 36 -8.94 25.46 10.17
N THR A 37 -10.16 25.04 9.85
CA THR A 37 -11.39 25.47 10.55
C THR A 37 -11.74 24.63 11.78
N ASP A 38 -11.20 23.41 11.89
CA ASP A 38 -11.50 22.50 12.99
C ASP A 38 -10.94 23.02 14.32
N HIS A 39 -11.85 23.36 15.23
CA HIS A 39 -11.51 23.96 16.53
C HIS A 39 -10.63 23.08 17.42
N LEU A 40 -10.78 21.75 17.39
CA LEU A 40 -9.97 20.82 18.20
C LEU A 40 -8.54 20.76 17.67
N VAL A 41 -8.39 20.72 16.34
CA VAL A 41 -7.07 20.78 15.69
C VAL A 41 -6.39 22.10 15.98
N ARG A 42 -7.09 23.23 15.82
CA ARG A 42 -6.55 24.56 16.14
C ARG A 42 -6.09 24.62 17.60
N ALA A 43 -6.93 24.20 18.54
CA ALA A 43 -6.62 24.22 19.97
C ALA A 43 -5.43 23.31 20.33
N ALA A 44 -5.26 22.17 19.66
CA ALA A 44 -4.13 21.28 19.87
C ALA A 44 -2.81 21.89 19.34
N VAL A 45 -2.81 22.42 18.12
CA VAL A 45 -1.61 22.98 17.49
C VAL A 45 -1.15 24.25 18.19
N MET A 46 -2.07 25.14 18.59
CA MET A 46 -1.73 26.39 19.29
C MET A 46 -1.10 26.18 20.67
N LYS A 47 -1.13 24.95 21.25
CA LYS A 47 -0.38 24.63 22.47
C LYS A 47 1.13 24.47 22.22
N ILE A 48 1.51 24.18 20.98
CA ILE A 48 2.88 23.86 20.57
C ILE A 48 3.46 25.00 19.72
N LEU A 49 2.67 25.52 18.79
CA LEU A 49 3.08 26.54 17.85
C LEU A 49 3.42 27.84 18.59
N LYS A 50 4.65 28.32 18.40
CA LYS A 50 5.15 29.60 18.90
C LYS A 50 5.83 30.31 17.72
N PRO A 51 5.86 31.65 17.70
CA PRO A 51 6.59 32.39 16.69
C PRO A 51 8.08 32.02 16.73
N ASP A 52 8.59 31.46 15.64
CA ASP A 52 9.99 31.05 15.48
C ASP A 52 10.49 31.39 14.07
N PRO A 53 10.97 32.63 13.84
CA PRO A 53 11.44 33.06 12.53
C PRO A 53 12.68 32.29 12.04
N GLU A 54 13.57 31.89 12.95
CA GLU A 54 14.80 31.15 12.61
C GLU A 54 14.47 29.75 12.09
N LEU A 55 13.54 29.04 12.76
CA LEU A 55 13.05 27.75 12.28
C LEU A 55 12.33 27.88 10.92
N ALA A 56 11.52 28.93 10.75
CA ALA A 56 10.84 29.17 9.48
C ALA A 56 11.83 29.39 8.32
N GLU A 57 12.87 30.20 8.54
CA GLU A 57 13.94 30.43 7.55
C GLU A 57 14.73 29.14 7.25
N PHE A 58 15.06 28.34 8.27
CA PHE A 58 15.69 27.04 8.08
C PHE A 58 14.86 26.11 7.19
N VAL A 59 13.56 25.95 7.49
CA VAL A 59 12.68 25.06 6.71
C VAL A 59 12.51 25.58 5.28
N GLU A 60 12.35 26.89 5.10
CA GLU A 60 12.25 27.55 3.79
C GLU A 60 13.52 27.35 2.95
N ASN A 61 14.70 27.51 3.52
CA ASN A 61 15.98 27.27 2.84
C ASN A 61 16.16 25.81 2.40
N GLU A 62 15.61 24.85 3.13
CA GLU A 62 15.69 23.43 2.76
C GLU A 62 14.64 23.01 1.73
N CYS A 63 13.42 23.58 1.79
CA CYS A 63 12.30 23.23 0.91
C CYS A 63 12.32 23.98 -0.43
N SER A 64 12.97 25.14 -0.50
CA SER A 64 13.10 25.95 -1.72
C SER A 64 14.16 25.44 -2.71
N ARG A 65 14.94 24.42 -2.34
CA ARG A 65 15.94 23.81 -3.22
C ARG A 65 15.30 23.05 -4.37
N ASP A 66 15.98 23.03 -5.52
CA ASP A 66 15.52 22.31 -6.72
C ASP A 66 15.40 20.79 -6.51
N SER A 67 16.26 20.21 -5.66
CA SER A 67 16.25 18.77 -5.35
C SER A 67 15.80 18.48 -3.92
N TRP A 68 14.83 17.58 -3.81
CA TRP A 68 14.31 17.06 -2.54
C TRP A 68 14.96 15.74 -2.12
N GLU A 69 15.98 15.29 -2.84
CA GLU A 69 16.77 14.11 -2.49
C GLU A 69 17.36 14.26 -1.09
N GLY A 70 17.06 13.35 -0.16
CA GLY A 70 17.55 13.41 1.22
C GLY A 70 16.92 14.51 2.08
N ILE A 71 15.80 15.11 1.66
CA ILE A 71 15.10 16.16 2.43
C ILE A 71 14.81 15.74 3.88
N ILE A 72 14.55 14.45 4.12
CA ILE A 72 14.25 13.93 5.47
C ILE A 72 15.43 14.13 6.41
N ASN A 73 16.64 13.83 5.95
CA ASN A 73 17.86 14.02 6.75
C ASN A 73 18.21 15.50 6.93
N ARG A 74 17.76 16.38 6.03
CA ARG A 74 18.00 17.82 6.17
C ARG A 74 17.05 18.44 7.18
N LEU A 75 15.74 18.21 7.04
CA LEU A 75 14.73 18.74 7.96
C LEU A 75 14.73 18.05 9.33
N TRP A 76 15.01 16.74 9.37
CA TRP A 76 15.04 15.96 10.61
C TRP A 76 16.37 15.19 10.74
N PRO A 77 17.49 15.89 11.04
CA PRO A 77 18.85 15.33 10.98
C PRO A 77 19.12 14.20 11.96
N ASN A 78 18.33 14.10 13.03
CA ASN A 78 18.48 13.05 14.04
C ASN A 78 17.69 11.77 13.70
N THR A 79 17.01 11.70 12.55
CA THR A 79 16.27 10.51 12.12
C THR A 79 17.21 9.34 11.88
N LYS A 80 16.98 8.22 12.57
CA LYS A 80 17.83 7.01 12.47
C LYS A 80 17.32 5.98 11.48
N TYR A 81 16.01 5.88 11.32
CA TYR A 81 15.35 4.95 10.40
C TYR A 81 13.92 5.44 10.10
N LEU A 82 13.33 4.87 9.05
CA LEU A 82 11.92 5.05 8.70
C LEU A 82 11.14 3.79 9.06
N GLN A 83 10.13 3.93 9.93
CA GLN A 83 9.21 2.84 10.24
C GLN A 83 8.06 2.87 9.24
N VAL A 84 8.06 1.94 8.29
CA VAL A 84 7.11 1.92 7.19
C VAL A 84 7.00 0.51 6.59
N ILE A 85 5.78 0.07 6.27
CA ILE A 85 5.58 -1.21 5.59
C ILE A 85 6.05 -1.08 4.13
N MET A 86 7.03 -1.91 3.76
CA MET A 86 7.66 -1.95 2.42
C MET A 86 7.59 -3.35 1.78
N THR A 87 6.84 -4.28 2.36
CA THR A 87 6.65 -5.64 1.83
C THR A 87 5.41 -5.73 0.95
N GLY A 88 5.33 -6.75 0.09
CA GLY A 88 4.20 -6.93 -0.83
C GLY A 88 4.15 -5.82 -1.89
N THR A 89 2.95 -5.33 -2.21
CA THR A 89 2.73 -4.26 -3.20
C THR A 89 3.47 -2.97 -2.82
N MET A 90 3.68 -2.70 -1.53
CA MET A 90 4.41 -1.51 -1.06
C MET A 90 5.89 -1.48 -1.45
N SER A 91 6.47 -2.62 -1.84
CA SER A 91 7.88 -2.70 -2.24
C SER A 91 8.21 -1.83 -3.45
N GLN A 92 7.22 -1.55 -4.32
CA GLN A 92 7.35 -0.68 -5.49
C GLN A 92 7.76 0.76 -5.13
N TYR A 93 7.46 1.22 -3.93
CA TYR A 93 7.78 2.58 -3.47
C TYR A 93 9.20 2.72 -2.91
N THR A 94 9.94 1.63 -2.75
CA THR A 94 11.28 1.62 -2.14
C THR A 94 12.25 2.64 -2.77
N PRO A 95 12.38 2.73 -4.12
CA PRO A 95 13.28 3.69 -4.73
C PRO A 95 12.94 5.15 -4.38
N ARG A 96 11.64 5.48 -4.33
CA ARG A 96 11.17 6.84 -3.98
C ARG A 96 11.38 7.19 -2.53
N VAL A 97 11.09 6.26 -1.63
CA VAL A 97 11.36 6.46 -0.20
C VAL A 97 12.86 6.66 0.02
N ASN A 98 13.71 5.89 -0.68
CA ASN A 98 15.16 6.06 -0.62
C ASN A 98 15.64 7.40 -1.18
N TYR A 99 15.04 7.91 -2.26
CA TYR A 99 15.34 9.24 -2.80
C TYR A 99 15.15 10.33 -1.74
N TYR A 100 13.99 10.39 -1.08
CA TYR A 100 13.74 11.42 -0.05
C TYR A 100 14.51 11.22 1.25
N SER A 101 14.90 9.98 1.55
CA SER A 101 15.53 9.59 2.81
C SER A 101 17.04 9.38 2.73
N ASN A 102 17.65 9.62 1.57
CA ASN A 102 19.07 9.38 1.32
C ASN A 102 19.55 7.99 1.80
N GLY A 103 18.71 6.98 1.58
CA GLY A 103 19.00 5.59 1.96
C GLY A 103 18.97 5.30 3.47
N LEU A 104 18.20 6.04 4.27
CA LEU A 104 17.96 5.66 5.68
C LEU A 104 17.40 4.22 5.77
N PRO A 105 17.73 3.45 6.83
CA PRO A 105 17.18 2.13 7.05
C PRO A 105 15.64 2.15 7.06
N LEU A 106 15.02 1.22 6.33
CA LEU A 106 13.58 1.07 6.23
C LEU A 106 13.13 -0.13 7.08
N ALA A 107 12.43 0.15 8.17
CA ALA A 107 12.01 -0.85 9.15
C ALA A 107 10.54 -1.21 8.98
N SER A 108 10.27 -2.38 8.39
CA SER A 108 8.95 -3.01 8.43
C SER A 108 8.86 -3.89 9.67
N THR A 109 8.02 -3.49 10.62
CA THR A 109 8.07 -4.00 12.01
C THR A 109 6.98 -5.00 12.33
N ILE A 110 5.80 -4.85 11.72
CA ILE A 110 4.58 -5.55 12.10
C ILE A 110 3.93 -6.13 10.85
N TYR A 111 3.40 -7.33 10.97
CA TYR A 111 2.46 -7.94 10.04
C TYR A 111 1.13 -8.16 10.75
N ALA A 112 0.10 -7.48 10.28
CA ALA A 112 -1.24 -7.49 10.87
C ALA A 112 -2.30 -7.24 9.80
N SER A 113 -3.52 -7.67 10.09
CA SER A 113 -4.72 -7.42 9.30
C SER A 113 -5.87 -6.98 10.21
N SER A 114 -7.01 -6.62 9.61
CA SER A 114 -8.22 -6.27 10.39
C SER A 114 -8.76 -7.46 11.17
N GLU A 115 -8.55 -8.67 10.66
CA GLU A 115 -9.03 -9.93 11.23
C GLU A 115 -8.13 -10.42 12.37
N CYS A 116 -6.81 -10.21 12.28
CA CYS A 116 -5.85 -10.69 13.27
C CYS A 116 -4.54 -9.90 13.25
N PHE A 117 -4.01 -9.59 14.44
CA PHE A 117 -2.61 -9.20 14.58
C PHE A 117 -1.76 -10.47 14.56
N SER A 118 -0.86 -10.59 13.59
CA SER A 118 -0.27 -11.90 13.26
C SER A 118 1.17 -12.04 13.77
N GLY A 119 2.05 -11.10 13.42
CA GLY A 119 3.48 -11.27 13.68
C GLY A 119 4.30 -9.98 13.66
N ILE A 120 5.58 -10.13 14.02
CA ILE A 120 6.56 -9.04 14.08
C ILE A 120 7.86 -9.42 13.36
N ASN A 121 8.56 -8.43 12.83
CA ASN A 121 9.90 -8.62 12.29
C ASN A 121 10.92 -8.59 13.43
N LEU A 122 11.58 -9.71 13.68
CA LEU A 122 12.61 -9.82 14.72
C LEU A 122 13.97 -9.22 14.32
N ASN A 123 14.16 -8.91 13.05
CA ASN A 123 15.33 -8.20 12.52
C ASN A 123 14.88 -6.94 11.76
N PRO A 124 14.43 -5.89 12.46
CA PRO A 124 13.79 -4.73 11.83
C PRO A 124 14.71 -3.89 10.95
N LEU A 125 16.03 -4.09 11.00
CA LEU A 125 17.02 -3.35 10.19
C LEU A 125 17.53 -4.17 9.00
N CYS A 126 16.93 -5.33 8.72
CA CYS A 126 17.25 -6.09 7.51
C CYS A 126 16.87 -5.32 6.24
N LYS A 127 17.37 -5.74 5.08
CA LYS A 127 16.95 -5.13 3.82
C LYS A 127 15.45 -5.37 3.59
N PRO A 128 14.73 -4.45 2.92
CA PRO A 128 13.31 -4.62 2.61
C PRO A 128 12.98 -5.93 1.88
N SER A 129 13.87 -6.40 1.02
CA SER A 129 13.73 -7.67 0.27
C SER A 129 13.91 -8.93 1.13
N GLU A 130 14.47 -8.81 2.32
CA GLU A 130 14.82 -9.91 3.23
C GLU A 130 13.87 -9.98 4.44
N VAL A 131 12.85 -9.12 4.49
CA VAL A 131 11.92 -9.03 5.62
C VAL A 131 11.21 -10.36 5.83
N SER A 132 11.24 -10.83 7.07
CA SER A 132 10.48 -11.99 7.53
C SER A 132 9.75 -11.67 8.83
N TYR A 133 8.50 -12.09 8.92
CA TYR A 133 7.65 -11.88 10.09
C TYR A 133 7.54 -13.17 10.88
N THR A 134 7.84 -13.11 12.16
CA THR A 134 7.64 -14.23 13.10
C THR A 134 6.23 -14.10 13.68
N LEU A 135 5.40 -15.11 13.43
CA LEU A 135 4.05 -15.12 14.01
C LEU A 135 4.13 -15.33 15.52
N ILE A 136 3.30 -14.60 16.26
CA ILE A 136 3.28 -14.68 17.72
C ILE A 136 2.20 -15.69 18.13
N PRO A 137 2.54 -16.89 18.63
CA PRO A 137 1.60 -18.00 18.80
C PRO A 137 0.43 -17.73 19.75
N THR A 138 0.52 -16.69 20.58
CA THR A 138 -0.52 -16.32 21.56
C THR A 138 -1.59 -15.39 21.00
N LEU A 139 -1.45 -14.89 19.76
CA LEU A 139 -2.39 -13.90 19.20
C LEU A 139 -3.62 -14.53 18.54
N ALA A 140 -3.45 -15.69 17.94
CA ALA A 140 -4.51 -16.51 17.37
C ALA A 140 -4.01 -17.95 17.22
N TYR A 141 -4.92 -18.87 16.93
CA TYR A 141 -4.52 -20.19 16.44
C TYR A 141 -4.32 -20.10 14.92
N PHE A 142 -3.12 -20.46 14.48
CA PHE A 142 -2.67 -20.31 13.10
C PHE A 142 -2.55 -21.67 12.42
N GLU A 143 -3.26 -21.82 11.31
CA GLU A 143 -3.24 -22.97 10.41
C GLU A 143 -2.77 -22.51 9.02
N PHE A 144 -2.26 -23.44 8.23
CA PHE A 144 -1.64 -23.14 6.94
C PHE A 144 -2.17 -24.07 5.85
N LEU A 145 -2.71 -23.49 4.79
CA LEU A 145 -3.16 -24.24 3.62
C LEU A 145 -2.04 -24.28 2.56
N PRO A 146 -1.50 -25.45 2.20
CA PRO A 146 -0.42 -25.53 1.22
C PRO A 146 -0.84 -24.99 -0.17
N VAL A 147 0.01 -24.16 -0.76
CA VAL A 147 -0.16 -23.65 -2.14
C VAL A 147 0.68 -24.50 -3.09
N HIS A 148 0.04 -25.38 -3.88
CA HIS A 148 0.73 -26.20 -4.88
C HIS A 148 0.84 -25.43 -6.21
N ARG A 149 2.07 -25.27 -6.74
CA ARG A 149 2.36 -24.47 -7.95
C ARG A 149 2.28 -25.22 -9.30
N ASN A 150 1.74 -26.45 -9.36
CA ASN A 150 1.44 -27.25 -10.57
C ASN A 150 0.73 -28.55 -10.10
N ASP A 151 -0.27 -29.17 -10.74
CA ASP A 151 -0.65 -29.30 -12.14
C ASP A 151 -2.18 -29.17 -12.35
N GLY A 152 -2.60 -28.82 -13.57
CA GLY A 152 -3.99 -28.65 -14.02
C GLY A 152 -4.90 -29.90 -13.98
N VAL A 153 -4.95 -30.60 -12.85
CA VAL A 153 -5.85 -31.74 -12.63
C VAL A 153 -6.74 -31.47 -11.42
N ALA A 154 -8.00 -31.17 -11.72
CA ALA A 154 -9.19 -31.31 -10.88
C ALA A 154 -9.20 -30.55 -9.53
N ARG A 155 -9.83 -29.37 -9.54
CA ARG A 155 -10.48 -28.74 -8.36
C ARG A 155 -11.72 -29.52 -7.89
N CYS A 156 -11.71 -30.85 -7.98
CA CYS A 156 -12.83 -31.69 -7.58
C CYS A 156 -12.35 -32.75 -6.59
N ASN A 157 -12.82 -32.65 -5.35
CA ASN A 157 -12.89 -33.72 -4.35
C ASN A 157 -11.59 -34.19 -3.70
N LYS A 158 -10.89 -33.31 -2.97
CA LYS A 158 -10.20 -33.73 -1.75
C LYS A 158 -10.84 -33.03 -0.55
N GLU A 159 -11.78 -33.75 0.03
CA GLU A 159 -12.43 -33.50 1.30
C GLU A 159 -11.37 -33.28 2.38
N LYS A 160 -11.52 -32.19 3.16
CA LYS A 160 -10.63 -31.79 4.27
C LYS A 160 -9.17 -31.59 3.85
N GLN A 161 -8.89 -30.39 3.34
CA GLN A 161 -7.55 -29.83 3.23
C GLN A 161 -6.77 -30.11 4.52
N ASP A 162 -5.67 -30.87 4.40
CA ASP A 162 -4.72 -31.09 5.49
C ASP A 162 -4.05 -29.75 5.80
N LEU A 163 -4.73 -28.95 6.62
CA LEU A 163 -4.13 -27.73 7.16
C LEU A 163 -2.97 -28.15 8.04
N VAL A 164 -1.88 -27.43 7.89
CA VAL A 164 -0.65 -27.65 8.64
C VAL A 164 -0.67 -26.71 9.84
N ASP A 165 -0.32 -27.23 11.02
CA ASP A 165 -0.17 -26.43 12.22
C ASP A 165 1.05 -25.49 12.12
N LEU A 166 1.05 -24.43 12.92
CA LEU A 166 2.15 -23.44 12.95
C LEU A 166 3.55 -24.05 13.08
N VAL A 167 3.70 -25.15 13.81
CA VAL A 167 5.01 -25.78 14.06
C VAL A 167 5.44 -26.78 12.98
N ASP A 168 4.52 -27.19 12.12
CA ASP A 168 4.71 -28.27 11.14
C ASP A 168 4.93 -27.74 9.71
N VAL A 169 5.00 -26.42 9.54
CA VAL A 169 5.29 -25.80 8.25
C VAL A 169 6.71 -26.12 7.75
N GLU A 170 6.87 -26.31 6.45
CA GLU A 170 8.14 -26.70 5.84
C GLU A 170 8.91 -25.51 5.28
N LEU A 171 10.24 -25.51 5.47
CA LEU A 171 11.11 -24.42 5.00
C LEU A 171 11.02 -24.26 3.48
N GLY A 172 10.83 -23.03 3.01
CA GLY A 172 10.75 -22.69 1.60
C GLY A 172 9.37 -22.94 0.96
N GLN A 173 8.47 -23.63 1.65
CA GLN A 173 7.12 -23.92 1.15
C GLN A 173 6.20 -22.69 1.27
N GLU A 174 5.28 -22.54 0.32
CA GLU A 174 4.26 -21.49 0.28
C GLU A 174 2.93 -22.01 0.84
N TYR A 175 2.31 -21.19 1.69
CA TYR A 175 1.04 -21.48 2.35
C TYR A 175 0.14 -20.25 2.35
N GLU A 176 -1.17 -20.47 2.27
CA GLU A 176 -2.16 -19.46 2.61
C GLU A 176 -2.45 -19.49 4.12
N LEU A 177 -2.50 -18.30 4.71
CA LEU A 177 -2.76 -18.14 6.14
C LEU A 177 -4.23 -18.38 6.49
N VAL A 178 -4.46 -19.27 7.46
CA VAL A 178 -5.78 -19.54 8.05
C VAL A 178 -5.72 -19.22 9.54
N VAL A 179 -6.68 -18.44 10.04
CA VAL A 179 -6.70 -17.97 11.44
C VAL A 179 -7.97 -18.40 12.16
N THR A 180 -7.80 -18.77 13.43
CA THR A 180 -8.89 -18.88 14.41
C THR A 180 -8.65 -17.88 15.53
N THR A 181 -9.56 -16.92 15.71
CA THR A 181 -9.37 -15.76 16.58
C THR A 181 -10.30 -15.77 17.79
N TYR A 182 -9.91 -15.06 18.86
CA TYR A 182 -10.74 -14.87 20.05
C TYR A 182 -12.08 -14.18 19.77
N ALA A 183 -12.17 -13.42 18.68
CA ALA A 183 -13.39 -12.72 18.27
C ALA A 183 -14.40 -13.63 17.55
N GLY A 184 -14.11 -14.92 17.37
CA GLY A 184 -15.04 -15.91 16.82
C GLY A 184 -14.92 -16.14 15.31
N LEU A 185 -13.80 -15.75 14.69
CA LEU A 185 -13.45 -16.27 13.36
C LEU A 185 -12.86 -17.66 13.54
N TYR A 186 -13.42 -18.66 12.84
CA TYR A 186 -12.98 -20.07 12.94
C TYR A 186 -12.48 -20.55 11.59
N ARG A 187 -11.21 -20.97 11.54
CA ARG A 187 -10.53 -21.44 10.32
C ARG A 187 -10.76 -20.47 9.14
N TYR A 188 -10.68 -19.18 9.43
CA TYR A 188 -10.92 -18.12 8.46
C TYR A 188 -9.70 -17.96 7.54
N ARG A 189 -9.92 -18.06 6.23
CA ARG A 189 -8.91 -17.86 5.19
C ARG A 189 -8.63 -16.37 5.03
N VAL A 190 -7.42 -15.94 5.38
CA VAL A 190 -7.00 -14.52 5.27
C VAL A 190 -6.76 -14.14 3.80
N GLY A 191 -6.42 -15.11 2.95
CA GLY A 191 -6.05 -14.90 1.55
C GLY A 191 -4.62 -14.40 1.35
N ASP A 192 -3.83 -14.27 2.42
CA ASP A 192 -2.41 -13.91 2.33
C ASP A 192 -1.57 -15.16 2.10
N VAL A 193 -0.70 -15.14 1.08
CA VAL A 193 0.26 -16.20 0.77
C VAL A 193 1.61 -15.86 1.38
N LEU A 194 2.10 -16.77 2.21
CA LEU A 194 3.30 -16.66 3.00
C LEU A 194 4.27 -17.79 2.65
N ARG A 195 5.57 -17.47 2.57
CA ARG A 195 6.62 -18.47 2.36
C ARG A 195 7.46 -18.61 3.62
N VAL A 196 7.68 -19.84 4.09
CA VAL A 196 8.52 -20.09 5.26
C VAL A 196 9.97 -19.71 4.94
N ALA A 197 10.50 -18.72 5.65
CA ALA A 197 11.84 -18.17 5.48
C ALA A 197 12.86 -18.77 6.45
N GLY A 198 12.39 -19.28 7.59
CA GLY A 198 13.24 -19.76 8.66
C GLY A 198 12.45 -19.96 9.95
N PHE A 199 13.16 -20.19 11.05
CA PHE A 199 12.56 -20.41 12.36
C PHE A 199 13.31 -19.62 13.43
N LYS A 200 12.55 -18.93 14.28
CA LYS A 200 13.05 -18.44 15.57
C LYS A 200 12.68 -19.46 16.64
N ASN A 201 13.67 -20.21 17.10
CA ASN A 201 13.42 -21.38 17.97
C ASN A 201 12.47 -22.34 17.26
N LYS A 202 11.26 -22.55 17.77
CA LYS A 202 10.20 -23.35 17.15
C LYS A 202 9.16 -22.53 16.39
N ALA A 203 9.19 -21.21 16.48
CA ALA A 203 8.22 -20.35 15.79
C ALA A 203 8.71 -20.07 14.35
N PRO A 204 7.90 -20.36 13.32
CA PRO A 204 8.28 -20.07 11.95
C PRO A 204 8.31 -18.57 11.66
N GLN A 205 9.14 -18.20 10.69
CA GLN A 205 9.27 -16.86 10.15
C GLN A 205 8.85 -16.90 8.68
N PHE A 206 8.08 -15.90 8.24
CA PHE A 206 7.48 -15.90 6.91
C PHE A 206 7.86 -14.67 6.10
N ASN A 207 8.23 -14.87 4.83
CA ASN A 207 8.19 -13.79 3.85
C ASN A 207 6.74 -13.62 3.36
N PHE A 208 6.28 -12.38 3.29
CA PHE A 208 5.03 -12.05 2.62
C PHE A 208 5.23 -12.12 1.10
N ILE A 209 4.48 -12.96 0.40
CA ILE A 209 4.59 -13.13 -1.06
C ILE A 209 3.56 -12.25 -1.76
N ARG A 210 2.28 -12.49 -1.49
CA ARG A 210 1.16 -11.77 -2.11
C ARG A 210 -0.12 -11.99 -1.32
N ARG A 211 -1.15 -11.21 -1.63
CA ARG A 211 -2.54 -11.55 -1.30
C ARG A 211 -3.19 -12.15 -2.54
N GLU A 212 -3.91 -13.25 -2.39
CA GLU A 212 -4.64 -13.88 -3.49
C GLU A 212 -5.65 -12.90 -4.09
N ASN A 213 -5.86 -13.03 -5.40
CA ASN A 213 -6.81 -12.25 -6.19
C ASN A 213 -6.57 -10.73 -6.22
N VAL A 214 -5.38 -10.23 -5.87
CA VAL A 214 -5.06 -8.79 -6.03
C VAL A 214 -4.23 -8.59 -7.30
N ILE A 215 -4.75 -7.81 -8.26
CA ILE A 215 -4.06 -7.47 -9.51
C ILE A 215 -3.53 -6.03 -9.52
N LEU A 216 -4.24 -5.09 -8.89
CA LEU A 216 -3.84 -3.68 -8.78
C LEU A 216 -3.97 -3.20 -7.33
N SER A 217 -3.02 -2.37 -6.91
CA SER A 217 -2.99 -1.75 -5.57
C SER A 217 -2.03 -0.56 -5.56
N ILE A 218 -2.54 0.62 -5.19
CA ILE A 218 -1.72 1.81 -4.92
C ILE A 218 -1.47 1.94 -3.41
N ASP A 219 -2.52 2.05 -2.60
CA ASP A 219 -2.46 2.26 -1.15
C ASP A 219 -3.04 1.05 -0.40
N VAL A 220 -4.23 1.20 0.20
CA VAL A 220 -4.96 0.11 0.85
C VAL A 220 -5.92 -0.61 -0.10
N ASP A 221 -6.18 0.01 -1.26
CA ASP A 221 -7.01 -0.53 -2.34
C ASP A 221 -6.42 -1.84 -2.87
N LYS A 222 -7.32 -2.78 -3.13
CA LYS A 222 -7.02 -4.12 -3.62
C LYS A 222 -8.06 -4.45 -4.67
N THR A 223 -7.72 -4.21 -5.93
CA THR A 223 -8.62 -4.52 -7.05
C THR A 223 -8.30 -5.91 -7.58
N ASN A 224 -9.34 -6.74 -7.71
CA ASN A 224 -9.24 -8.07 -8.29
C ASN A 224 -9.59 -8.09 -9.79
N GLU A 225 -9.32 -9.22 -10.46
CA GLU A 225 -9.54 -9.36 -11.91
C GLU A 225 -11.01 -9.22 -12.30
N MET A 226 -11.92 -9.76 -11.49
CA MET A 226 -13.36 -9.68 -11.74
C MET A 226 -13.86 -8.23 -11.63
N GLU A 227 -13.44 -7.52 -10.58
CA GLU A 227 -13.77 -6.11 -10.38
C GLU A 227 -13.23 -5.24 -11.52
N LEU A 228 -12.00 -5.49 -11.97
CA LEU A 228 -11.43 -4.76 -13.10
C LEU A 228 -12.18 -5.08 -14.41
N GLN A 229 -12.51 -6.34 -14.64
CA GLN A 229 -13.24 -6.76 -15.83
C GLN A 229 -14.65 -6.15 -15.87
N ASP A 230 -15.36 -6.14 -14.75
CA ASP A 230 -16.69 -5.52 -14.62
C ASP A 230 -16.60 -4.00 -14.85
N ALA A 231 -15.60 -3.35 -14.24
CA ALA A 231 -15.32 -1.92 -14.44
C ALA A 231 -15.09 -1.57 -15.91
N VAL A 232 -14.28 -2.37 -16.61
CA VAL A 232 -14.02 -2.18 -18.05
C VAL A 232 -15.28 -2.46 -18.86
N ASN A 233 -16.02 -3.54 -18.57
CA ASN A 233 -17.27 -3.88 -19.27
C ASN A 233 -18.34 -2.79 -19.16
N ASN A 234 -18.38 -2.07 -18.03
CA ASN A 234 -19.29 -0.94 -17.86
C ASN A 234 -18.81 0.29 -18.61
N ALA A 235 -17.50 0.57 -18.59
CA ALA A 235 -16.94 1.72 -19.29
C ALA A 235 -17.04 1.61 -20.83
N ILE A 236 -16.87 0.41 -21.41
CA ILE A 236 -16.95 0.23 -22.88
C ILE A 236 -18.33 0.54 -23.47
N LYS A 237 -19.40 0.56 -22.66
CA LYS A 237 -20.75 0.95 -23.10
C LYS A 237 -20.80 2.38 -23.67
N HIS A 238 -19.90 3.25 -23.21
CA HIS A 238 -19.75 4.59 -23.77
C HIS A 238 -19.18 4.58 -25.19
N LEU A 239 -18.35 3.58 -25.52
CA LEU A 239 -17.73 3.43 -26.84
C LEU A 239 -18.68 2.81 -27.89
N GLU A 240 -19.64 1.99 -27.46
CA GLU A 240 -20.60 1.33 -28.35
C GLU A 240 -21.40 2.34 -29.20
N HIS A 241 -21.72 3.51 -28.63
CA HIS A 241 -22.44 4.59 -29.32
C HIS A 241 -21.67 5.15 -30.53
N PHE A 242 -20.36 4.94 -30.58
CA PHE A 242 -19.48 5.40 -31.66
C PHE A 242 -19.13 4.25 -32.63
N GLY A 243 -19.71 3.06 -32.44
CA GLY A 243 -19.37 1.87 -33.22
C GLY A 243 -17.94 1.40 -32.99
N ALA A 244 -17.35 1.74 -31.85
CA ALA A 244 -16.04 1.29 -31.43
C ALA A 244 -16.17 0.17 -30.40
N SER A 245 -15.27 -0.81 -30.46
CA SER A 245 -15.21 -1.91 -29.50
C SER A 245 -13.81 -2.08 -28.95
N LEU A 246 -13.73 -2.57 -27.72
CA LEU A 246 -12.47 -2.95 -27.09
C LEU A 246 -12.07 -4.35 -27.58
N ILE A 247 -10.86 -4.48 -28.12
CA ILE A 247 -10.28 -5.76 -28.56
C ILE A 247 -9.62 -6.43 -27.37
N GLU A 248 -8.70 -5.71 -26.73
CA GLU A 248 -7.90 -6.22 -25.63
C GLU A 248 -7.50 -5.08 -24.70
N TYR A 249 -7.22 -5.42 -23.44
CA TYR A 249 -6.73 -4.45 -22.48
C TYR A 249 -5.73 -5.07 -21.51
N THR A 250 -4.87 -4.22 -20.95
CA THR A 250 -4.03 -4.57 -19.80
C THR A 250 -3.94 -3.39 -18.84
N SER A 251 -3.41 -3.61 -17.65
CA SER A 251 -3.40 -2.63 -16.57
C SER A 251 -2.07 -2.58 -15.84
N ASN A 252 -1.77 -1.42 -15.25
CA ASN A 252 -0.59 -1.20 -14.43
C ASN A 252 -0.89 -0.22 -13.29
N ALA A 253 -0.22 -0.40 -12.15
CA ALA A 253 -0.22 0.56 -11.06
C ALA A 253 0.91 1.57 -11.28
N ASP A 254 0.60 2.76 -11.79
CA ASP A 254 1.60 3.80 -12.02
C ASP A 254 1.94 4.52 -10.72
N THR A 255 3.20 4.36 -10.32
CA THR A 255 3.79 4.99 -9.15
C THR A 255 4.74 6.12 -9.51
N SER A 256 4.69 6.65 -10.73
CA SER A 256 5.43 7.84 -11.20
C SER A 256 4.83 9.17 -10.74
N SER A 257 3.60 9.18 -10.22
CA SER A 257 2.96 10.33 -9.59
C SER A 257 2.72 10.09 -8.10
N ILE A 258 2.46 11.14 -7.33
CA ILE A 258 2.07 11.05 -5.90
C ILE A 258 0.81 11.91 -5.69
N PRO A 259 -0.35 11.31 -5.35
CA PRO A 259 -0.59 9.87 -5.21
C PRO A 259 -0.42 9.13 -6.55
N GLY A 260 -0.09 7.83 -6.48
CA GLY A 260 -0.08 6.96 -7.66
C GLY A 260 -1.50 6.72 -8.17
N HIS A 261 -1.61 6.12 -9.35
CA HIS A 261 -2.90 5.88 -10.01
C HIS A 261 -2.85 4.64 -10.91
N TYR A 262 -4.01 4.08 -11.25
CA TYR A 262 -4.10 2.99 -12.21
C TYR A 262 -4.03 3.53 -13.63
N VAL A 263 -3.34 2.78 -14.50
CA VAL A 263 -3.27 3.03 -15.93
C VAL A 263 -3.83 1.82 -16.65
N LEU A 264 -4.81 2.05 -17.52
CA LEU A 264 -5.38 1.04 -18.40
C LEU A 264 -4.90 1.30 -19.83
N TYR A 265 -4.41 0.25 -20.48
CA TYR A 265 -4.02 0.25 -21.88
C TYR A 265 -5.10 -0.46 -22.67
N TRP A 266 -5.76 0.24 -23.59
CA TRP A 266 -6.87 -0.27 -24.39
C TRP A 266 -6.46 -0.35 -25.86
N GLU A 267 -6.62 -1.53 -26.46
CA GLU A 267 -6.55 -1.72 -27.90
C GLU A 267 -7.97 -1.69 -28.47
N LEU A 268 -8.27 -0.69 -29.32
CA LEU A 268 -9.61 -0.43 -29.80
C LEU A 268 -9.76 -0.77 -31.29
N CYS A 269 -10.87 -1.42 -31.63
CA CYS A 269 -11.38 -1.47 -32.99
C CYS A 269 -12.24 -0.21 -33.21
N ILE A 270 -11.74 0.74 -33.99
CA ILE A 270 -12.41 2.02 -34.21
C ILE A 270 -13.29 1.94 -35.45
N GLY A 271 -14.56 2.32 -35.31
CA GLY A 271 -15.49 2.49 -36.42
C GLY A 271 -15.21 3.75 -37.27
N ALA A 272 -16.13 4.11 -38.16
CA ALA A 272 -15.98 5.29 -39.02
C ALA A 272 -16.11 6.64 -38.26
N THR A 273 -16.67 6.62 -37.04
CA THR A 273 -16.92 7.83 -36.25
C THR A 273 -15.74 8.08 -35.31
N PRO A 274 -15.11 9.26 -35.36
CA PRO A 274 -14.04 9.61 -34.42
C PRO A 274 -14.60 9.74 -33.00
N ILE A 275 -13.92 9.12 -32.03
CA ILE A 275 -14.29 9.15 -30.61
C ILE A 275 -13.69 10.42 -29.98
N PRO A 276 -14.50 11.33 -29.45
CA PRO A 276 -13.99 12.54 -28.82
C PRO A 276 -13.35 12.24 -27.45
N PRO A 277 -12.34 13.02 -27.01
CA PRO A 277 -11.59 12.74 -25.78
C PRO A 277 -12.43 12.61 -24.50
N TRP A 278 -13.50 13.40 -24.37
CA TRP A 278 -14.36 13.38 -23.19
C TRP A 278 -15.06 12.03 -22.96
N VAL A 279 -15.26 11.22 -24.02
CA VAL A 279 -15.84 9.88 -23.88
C VAL A 279 -14.87 8.94 -23.16
N PHE A 280 -13.57 9.08 -23.40
CA PHE A 280 -12.55 8.35 -22.65
C PHE A 280 -12.46 8.84 -21.20
N GLU A 281 -12.73 10.11 -20.93
CA GLU A 281 -12.83 10.63 -19.56
C GLU A 281 -14.04 10.03 -18.83
N ASP A 282 -15.20 9.93 -19.49
CA ASP A 282 -16.39 9.26 -18.95
C ASP A 282 -16.13 7.78 -18.67
N CYS A 283 -15.42 7.09 -19.59
CA CYS A 283 -14.95 5.72 -19.37
C CYS A 283 -14.08 5.63 -18.10
N CYS A 284 -13.10 6.53 -17.95
CA CYS A 284 -12.23 6.57 -16.77
C CYS A 284 -13.02 6.77 -15.47
N VAL A 285 -14.03 7.65 -15.49
CA VAL A 285 -14.89 7.93 -14.33
C VAL A 285 -15.68 6.70 -13.90
N ASP A 286 -16.24 5.96 -14.85
CA ASP A 286 -17.03 4.76 -14.53
C ASP A 286 -16.16 3.61 -14.03
N VAL A 287 -14.99 3.39 -14.64
CA VAL A 287 -14.00 2.44 -14.09
C VAL A 287 -13.65 2.79 -12.64
N TYR A 288 -13.41 4.06 -12.37
CA TYR A 288 -13.05 4.54 -11.04
C TYR A 288 -14.19 4.38 -10.01
N ARG A 289 -15.43 4.59 -10.43
CA ARG A 289 -16.61 4.45 -9.55
C ARG A 289 -16.82 3.01 -9.13
N GLU A 290 -16.66 2.05 -10.03
CA GLU A 290 -16.83 0.63 -9.70
C GLU A 290 -15.69 0.10 -8.84
N GLY A 291 -14.44 0.56 -9.09
CA GLY A 291 -13.30 0.24 -8.23
C GLY A 291 -13.45 0.72 -6.78
N ARG A 292 -14.34 1.68 -6.50
CA ARG A 292 -14.64 2.19 -5.14
C ARG A 292 -15.97 1.70 -4.57
N ALA A 293 -16.77 0.95 -5.32
CA ALA A 293 -18.08 0.49 -4.83
C ALA A 293 -17.95 -0.46 -3.62
N PHE A 294 -16.77 -1.05 -3.42
CA PHE A 294 -16.46 -1.99 -2.34
C PHE A 294 -15.77 -1.37 -1.10
N ASP A 295 -15.54 -0.05 -1.08
CA ASP A 295 -14.98 0.67 0.08
C ASP A 295 -16.06 1.12 1.10
N LYS A 296 -17.27 0.56 1.06
CA LYS A 296 -18.39 0.88 1.96
C LYS A 296 -18.74 -0.25 2.93
#